data_AF-A0A1D6QAU1-F1
#
_entry.id   AF-A0A1D6QAU1-F1
#
_cell.length_a   1.000
_cell.length_b   1.000
_cell.length_c   1.000
_cell.angle_alpha   90.00
_cell.angle_beta   90.00
_cell.angle_gamma   90.00
#
_symmetry.space_group_name_H-M   'P 1'
#
loop_
_entity.id
_entity.type
_entity.pdbx_description
1 polymer ?
#
loop_
_entity_poly.entity_id
_entity_poly.type
_entity_poly.pdbx_seq_one_letter_code
_entity_poly.pdbx_strand_id
1 'polypeptide(L)'
;MRGGIYRLKEHLAHVGKNVKKCTSATPQALEAKDKCKKAIEAAKRKREEKTVRELELREEVNVSRVGEESEEVTCVGSSQPHKLGPIDKWTRAIDPTKADSFKQQQLNKELWKEREHEVHKFIARWAYNHGIPFNACDNDEFKQMCEAIGQFGPGLTPPTQDAFRGSLLEEEYERTMCLLQEREAEKMKNGCSIMTDAWSDRKRRSIMNICTNCADGTSISSKEMSDVSHTSEVIFELVDKAIEDIGEENVVQVVTDNASNNMGAKKLLLEKRPQIFWTSCAAHTINLMLQGIGNLPRFRKVIDQAKSFTIFVYGHTRTLECLRYFTEGKELVRPGVTRFASYFLTLNGMQEKKDQLRKMVVHSRWDSLKDVKSKKGKEATTTILSPTFWNSIKELCA
;
A
#
# COMPACT_ATOMS: atom_id res chain seq x y z
N MET A 1 -25.38 -3.05 30.23
CA MET A 1 -25.12 -1.69 29.71
C MET A 1 -25.62 -1.61 28.28
N ARG A 2 -26.58 -0.72 27.96
CA ARG A 2 -27.02 -0.44 26.58
C ARG A 2 -26.24 0.75 25.98
N GLY A 3 -24.92 0.68 26.03
CA GLY A 3 -24.03 1.75 25.57
C GLY A 3 -22.90 1.16 24.75
N GLY A 4 -22.58 1.78 23.60
CA GLY A 4 -21.50 1.33 22.74
C GLY A 4 -20.13 1.33 23.43
N ILE A 5 -19.15 0.69 22.78
CA ILE A 5 -17.78 0.45 23.29
C ILE A 5 -17.13 1.72 23.87
N TYR A 6 -17.38 2.89 23.28
CA TYR A 6 -16.85 4.16 23.76
C TYR A 6 -17.38 4.55 25.15
N ARG A 7 -18.70 4.40 25.41
CA ARG A 7 -19.31 4.69 26.72
C ARG A 7 -18.83 3.71 27.80
N LEU A 8 -18.55 2.46 27.42
CA LEU A 8 -17.95 1.47 28.30
C LEU A 8 -16.53 1.89 28.71
N LYS A 9 -15.72 2.39 27.75
CA LYS A 9 -14.37 2.92 28.04
C LYS A 9 -14.43 4.12 28.99
N GLU A 10 -15.36 5.06 28.78
CA GLU A 10 -15.57 6.21 29.69
C GLU A 10 -15.97 5.78 31.10
N HIS A 11 -16.90 4.81 31.23
CA HIS A 11 -17.31 4.22 32.51
C HIS A 11 -16.13 3.65 33.30
N LEU A 12 -15.29 2.85 32.62
CA LEU A 12 -14.13 2.18 33.22
C LEU A 12 -13.00 3.18 33.53
N ALA A 13 -12.70 4.08 32.60
CA ALA A 13 -11.61 5.06 32.72
C ALA A 13 -11.90 6.18 33.74
N HIS A 14 -13.16 6.35 34.15
CA HIS A 14 -13.63 7.50 34.94
C HIS A 14 -13.44 8.84 34.22
N VAL A 15 -13.53 8.83 32.88
CA VAL A 15 -13.35 9.99 32.00
C VAL A 15 -14.70 10.36 31.37
N GLY A 16 -15.01 11.66 31.28
CA GLY A 16 -16.26 12.18 30.74
C GLY A 16 -17.35 12.42 31.81
N LYS A 17 -18.41 13.14 31.41
CA LYS A 17 -19.53 13.53 32.30
C LYS A 17 -20.83 12.74 32.04
N ASN A 18 -20.88 11.98 30.95
CA ASN A 18 -22.12 11.41 30.40
C ASN A 18 -22.37 9.95 30.78
N VAL A 19 -21.52 9.36 31.63
CA VAL A 19 -21.59 7.97 32.05
C VAL A 19 -21.24 7.86 33.53
N LYS A 20 -22.02 7.07 34.30
CA LYS A 20 -21.72 6.76 35.70
C LYS A 20 -20.33 6.10 35.77
N LYS A 21 -19.52 6.43 36.77
CA LYS A 21 -18.18 5.83 36.95
C LYS A 21 -18.29 4.38 37.45
N CYS A 22 -17.35 3.52 37.04
CA CYS A 22 -17.25 2.16 37.55
C CYS A 22 -16.98 2.17 39.06
N THR A 23 -17.77 1.43 39.84
CA THR A 23 -17.64 1.32 41.30
C THR A 23 -16.80 0.10 41.71
N SER A 24 -16.40 -0.76 40.78
CA SER A 24 -15.57 -1.93 41.08
C SER A 24 -14.12 -1.51 41.32
N ALA A 25 -13.54 -1.99 42.42
CA ALA A 25 -12.17 -1.68 42.86
C ALA A 25 -11.27 -2.93 42.86
N THR A 26 -11.62 -3.97 42.11
CA THR A 26 -10.76 -5.15 41.97
C THR A 26 -9.45 -4.78 41.25
N PRO A 27 -8.35 -5.52 41.46
CA PRO A 27 -7.10 -5.30 40.74
C PRO A 27 -7.29 -5.28 39.21
N GLN A 28 -8.13 -6.17 38.68
CA GLN A 28 -8.48 -6.23 37.26
C GLN A 28 -9.27 -4.98 36.80
N ALA A 29 -10.12 -4.42 37.66
CA ALA A 29 -10.87 -3.20 37.35
C ALA A 29 -9.97 -1.95 37.31
N LEU A 30 -8.96 -1.88 38.20
CA LEU A 30 -7.96 -0.81 38.19
C LEU A 30 -7.07 -0.89 36.94
N GLU A 31 -6.62 -2.08 36.57
CA GLU A 31 -5.87 -2.30 35.33
C GLU A 31 -6.71 -1.93 34.09
N ALA A 32 -7.98 -2.35 34.06
CA ALA A 32 -8.90 -1.99 32.98
C ALA A 32 -9.15 -0.47 32.91
N LYS A 33 -9.22 0.22 34.05
CA LYS A 33 -9.34 1.67 34.14
C LYS A 33 -8.14 2.37 33.49
N ASP A 34 -6.92 1.97 33.84
CA ASP A 34 -5.71 2.57 33.27
C ASP A 34 -5.58 2.29 31.77
N LYS A 35 -5.88 1.06 31.33
CA LYS A 35 -5.92 0.70 29.90
C LYS A 35 -6.94 1.54 29.14
N CYS A 36 -8.15 1.71 29.68
CA CYS A 36 -9.19 2.52 29.05
C CYS A 36 -8.81 4.00 29.00
N LYS A 37 -8.20 4.54 30.07
CA LYS A 37 -7.73 5.93 30.11
C LYS A 37 -6.64 6.19 29.06
N LYS A 38 -5.61 5.33 28.99
CA LYS A 38 -4.57 5.39 27.96
C LYS A 38 -5.15 5.31 26.54
N ALA A 39 -6.12 4.42 26.32
CA ALA A 39 -6.76 4.28 25.02
C ALA A 39 -7.57 5.51 24.59
N ILE A 40 -8.24 6.19 25.54
CA ILE A 40 -8.99 7.42 25.26
C ILE A 40 -8.02 8.57 24.94
N GLU A 41 -6.99 8.79 25.76
CA GLU A 41 -5.99 9.84 25.52
C GLU A 41 -5.22 9.62 24.22
N ALA A 42 -4.78 8.39 23.93
CA ALA A 42 -4.13 8.06 22.67
C ALA A 42 -5.04 8.32 21.47
N ALA A 43 -6.34 8.01 21.58
CA ALA A 43 -7.31 8.31 20.52
C ALA A 43 -7.54 9.82 20.35
N LYS A 44 -7.50 10.59 21.44
CA LYS A 44 -7.59 12.06 21.40
C LYS A 44 -6.36 12.66 20.73
N ARG A 45 -5.16 12.29 21.18
CA ARG A 45 -3.89 12.76 20.61
C ARG A 45 -3.80 12.44 19.11
N LYS A 46 -4.15 11.21 18.71
CA LYS A 46 -4.17 10.82 17.29
C LYS A 46 -5.15 11.67 16.45
N ARG A 47 -6.26 12.12 17.03
CA ARG A 47 -7.19 13.04 16.35
C ARG A 47 -6.60 14.44 16.23
N GLU A 48 -5.96 14.94 17.28
CA GLU A 48 -5.29 16.25 17.27
C GLU A 48 -4.14 16.26 16.25
N GLU A 49 -3.27 15.26 16.27
CA GLU A 49 -2.19 15.05 15.27
C GLU A 49 -2.76 15.01 13.83
N LYS A 50 -3.88 14.31 13.61
CA LYS A 50 -4.54 14.25 12.30
C LYS A 50 -5.05 15.63 11.87
N THR A 51 -5.70 16.38 12.78
CA THR A 51 -6.22 17.72 12.49
C THR A 51 -5.09 18.69 12.15
N VAL A 52 -3.99 18.65 12.91
CA VAL A 52 -2.81 19.50 12.65
C VAL A 52 -2.24 19.20 11.27
N ARG A 53 -2.00 17.93 10.95
CA ARG A 53 -1.52 17.54 9.62
C ARG A 53 -2.48 17.95 8.49
N GLU A 54 -3.80 17.85 8.71
CA GLU A 54 -4.78 18.31 7.72
C GLU A 54 -4.76 19.83 7.51
N LEU A 55 -4.40 20.62 8.52
CA LEU A 55 -4.23 22.07 8.39
C LEU A 55 -2.93 22.40 7.67
N GLU A 56 -1.81 21.77 8.05
CA GLU A 56 -0.51 21.93 7.39
C GLU A 56 -0.62 21.66 5.87
N LEU A 57 -1.28 20.57 5.48
CA LEU A 57 -1.52 20.23 4.08
C LEU A 57 -2.34 21.27 3.31
N ARG A 58 -3.26 21.97 3.98
CA ARG A 58 -4.04 23.04 3.34
C ARG A 58 -3.22 24.31 3.17
N GLU A 59 -2.34 24.60 4.13
CA GLU A 59 -1.43 25.76 4.08
C GLU A 59 -0.34 25.60 3.01
N GLU A 60 0.06 24.36 2.70
CA GLU A 60 0.97 24.07 1.58
C GLU A 60 0.40 24.44 0.21
N VAL A 61 -0.93 24.49 0.07
CA VAL A 61 -1.59 24.87 -1.18
C VAL A 61 -1.74 26.38 -1.25
N ASN A 62 -1.09 26.99 -2.24
CA ASN A 62 -1.17 28.43 -2.48
C ASN A 62 -1.52 28.72 -3.95
N VAL A 63 -2.81 28.95 -4.22
CA VAL A 63 -3.28 29.43 -5.54
C VAL A 63 -3.39 30.96 -5.48
N SER A 64 -2.47 31.66 -6.15
CA SER A 64 -2.44 33.14 -6.17
C SER A 64 -3.71 33.73 -6.78
N ARG A 65 -4.31 34.73 -6.12
CA ARG A 65 -5.42 35.50 -6.68
C ARG A 65 -4.87 36.57 -7.62
N VAL A 66 -5.31 36.57 -8.87
CA VAL A 66 -4.99 37.62 -9.83
C VAL A 66 -6.15 38.61 -9.85
N GLY A 67 -5.93 39.86 -9.43
CA GLY A 67 -6.86 40.98 -9.65
C GLY A 67 -7.30 41.83 -8.45
N GLU A 68 -6.39 42.32 -7.62
CA GLU A 68 -6.67 43.44 -6.69
C GLU A 68 -5.63 44.56 -6.86
N GLU A 69 -5.63 45.21 -8.02
CA GLU A 69 -5.15 46.60 -8.15
C GLU A 69 -6.33 47.50 -8.51
N SER A 70 -7.15 47.84 -7.50
CA SER A 70 -7.76 49.17 -7.38
C SER A 70 -8.44 49.32 -6.02
N GLU A 71 -7.80 50.16 -5.19
CA GLU A 71 -8.29 50.88 -4.01
C GLU A 71 -8.48 50.10 -2.68
N GLU A 72 -7.55 50.41 -1.77
CA GLU A 72 -7.54 50.23 -0.31
C GLU A 72 -8.85 49.79 0.34
N VAL A 73 -8.87 48.59 0.93
CA VAL A 73 -9.15 48.43 2.37
C VAL A 73 -8.32 47.28 2.91
N THR A 74 -7.45 47.57 3.86
CA THR A 74 -6.67 46.61 4.65
C THR A 74 -7.50 45.44 5.17
N CYS A 75 -7.18 44.21 4.76
CA CYS A 75 -7.57 43.01 5.47
C CYS A 75 -6.37 42.07 5.59
N VAL A 76 -5.65 42.27 6.70
CA VAL A 76 -4.60 41.41 7.23
C VAL A 76 -5.12 39.98 7.37
N GLY A 77 -4.38 39.03 6.79
CA GLY A 77 -4.26 37.62 7.14
C GLY A 77 -5.50 36.89 7.66
N SER A 78 -6.11 36.04 6.82
CA SER A 78 -6.91 34.91 7.29
C SER A 78 -6.95 33.79 6.24
N SER A 79 -6.27 32.70 6.55
CA SER A 79 -6.34 31.38 5.89
C SER A 79 -7.65 30.65 6.23
N GLN A 80 -8.80 31.35 6.14
CA GLN A 80 -10.11 30.72 6.29
C GLN A 80 -10.83 30.62 4.94
N PRO A 81 -11.47 29.47 4.64
CA PRO A 81 -12.28 29.30 3.44
C PRO A 81 -13.38 30.36 3.45
N HIS A 82 -13.44 31.18 2.41
CA HIS A 82 -14.48 32.20 2.31
C HIS A 82 -15.84 31.53 2.38
N LYS A 83 -16.54 31.79 3.48
CA LYS A 83 -17.99 31.66 3.47
C LYS A 83 -18.49 32.83 2.62
N LEU A 84 -19.45 32.52 1.76
CA LEU A 84 -20.55 33.39 1.35
C LEU A 84 -20.57 33.87 -0.12
N GLY A 85 -21.79 34.10 -0.62
CA GLY A 85 -22.08 34.53 -1.98
C GLY A 85 -22.28 36.05 -2.07
N PRO A 86 -22.73 36.58 -3.23
CA PRO A 86 -22.80 38.01 -3.49
C PRO A 86 -23.65 38.79 -2.48
N ILE A 87 -24.77 38.20 -2.01
CA ILE A 87 -25.74 38.85 -1.11
C ILE A 87 -25.17 39.16 0.28
N ASP A 88 -24.10 38.48 0.67
CA ASP A 88 -23.55 38.55 2.01
C ASP A 88 -22.63 39.76 2.23
N LYS A 89 -22.31 40.50 1.16
CA LYS A 89 -21.73 41.86 1.25
C LYS A 89 -22.63 42.84 2.01
N TRP A 90 -23.93 42.57 2.11
CA TRP A 90 -24.92 43.46 2.72
C TRP A 90 -25.39 43.03 4.12
N THR A 91 -24.90 41.91 4.66
CA THR A 91 -25.26 41.43 6.00
C THR A 91 -24.09 41.60 6.99
N ARG A 92 -24.36 42.22 8.14
CA ARG A 92 -23.34 42.45 9.19
C ARG A 92 -22.69 41.14 9.64
N ALA A 93 -21.37 41.17 9.84
CA ALA A 93 -20.61 40.08 10.43
C ALA A 93 -21.19 39.70 11.81
N ILE A 94 -21.46 38.41 11.99
CA ILE A 94 -21.92 37.86 13.27
C ILE A 94 -20.69 37.78 14.19
N ASP A 95 -20.60 38.68 15.15
CA ASP A 95 -19.65 38.61 16.25
C ASP A 95 -19.93 37.34 17.09
N PRO A 96 -19.00 36.36 17.14
CA PRO A 96 -19.19 35.11 17.86
C PRO A 96 -19.38 35.28 19.37
N THR A 97 -19.07 36.46 19.91
CA THR A 97 -19.12 36.72 21.35
C THR A 97 -20.50 37.21 21.85
N LYS A 98 -21.46 37.47 20.95
CA LYS A 98 -22.74 38.13 21.31
C LYS A 98 -24.04 37.53 20.75
N ALA A 99 -24.10 36.25 20.40
CA ALA A 99 -25.34 35.66 19.88
C ALA A 99 -25.78 34.36 20.57
N ASP A 100 -26.83 34.47 21.39
CA ASP A 100 -27.70 33.35 21.79
C ASP A 100 -28.26 32.65 20.52
N SER A 101 -27.62 31.59 20.04
CA SER A 101 -27.99 31.00 18.74
C SER A 101 -27.61 29.52 18.53
N PHE A 102 -27.92 28.65 19.50
CA PHE A 102 -27.73 27.19 19.32
C PHE A 102 -28.50 26.60 18.11
N LYS A 103 -29.64 27.19 17.71
CA LYS A 103 -30.44 26.72 16.55
C LYS A 103 -29.83 27.09 15.19
N GLN A 104 -29.24 28.28 15.06
CA GLN A 104 -28.66 28.75 13.78
C GLN A 104 -27.35 28.01 13.44
N GLN A 105 -26.57 27.63 14.45
CA GLN A 105 -25.36 26.82 14.28
C GLN A 105 -25.67 25.40 13.76
N GLN A 106 -26.77 24.79 14.21
CA GLN A 106 -27.20 23.46 13.74
C GLN A 106 -27.69 23.50 12.30
N LEU A 107 -28.53 24.49 11.95
CA LEU A 107 -29.02 24.68 10.57
C LEU A 107 -27.90 24.93 9.58
N ASN A 108 -26.93 25.79 9.93
CA ASN A 108 -25.75 26.01 9.11
C ASN A 108 -24.96 24.71 8.91
N LYS A 109 -24.74 23.93 9.98
CA LYS A 109 -24.00 22.67 9.90
C LYS A 109 -24.68 21.64 8.99
N GLU A 110 -26.00 21.56 9.01
CA GLU A 110 -26.77 20.67 8.13
C GLU A 110 -26.68 21.11 6.66
N LEU A 111 -26.81 22.40 6.39
CA LEU A 111 -26.64 22.96 5.04
C LEU A 111 -25.21 22.75 4.51
N TRP A 112 -24.19 22.89 5.35
CA TRP A 112 -22.80 22.59 4.95
C TRP A 112 -22.60 21.12 4.62
N LYS A 113 -23.18 20.20 5.40
CA LYS A 113 -23.14 18.77 5.11
C LYS A 113 -23.86 18.41 3.82
N GLU A 114 -25.00 19.06 3.54
CA GLU A 114 -25.73 18.84 2.30
C GLU A 114 -24.92 19.29 1.08
N ARG A 115 -24.29 20.47 1.15
CA ARG A 115 -23.38 20.96 0.09
C ARG A 115 -22.17 20.06 -0.09
N GLU A 116 -21.53 19.65 1.00
CA GLU A 116 -20.40 18.71 0.99
C GLU A 116 -20.80 17.38 0.34
N HIS A 117 -21.98 16.85 0.69
CA HIS A 117 -22.52 15.64 0.10
C HIS A 117 -22.77 15.77 -1.41
N GLU A 118 -23.27 16.91 -1.89
CA GLU A 118 -23.42 17.13 -3.33
C GLU A 118 -22.06 17.16 -4.05
N VAL A 119 -21.03 17.80 -3.49
CA VAL A 119 -19.66 17.76 -4.05
C VAL A 119 -19.14 16.32 -4.09
N HIS A 120 -19.30 15.57 -2.99
CA HIS A 120 -18.89 14.17 -2.92
C HIS A 120 -19.57 13.29 -3.97
N LYS A 121 -20.83 13.56 -4.36
CA LYS A 121 -21.49 12.82 -5.45
C LYS A 121 -20.79 13.00 -6.79
N PHE A 122 -20.29 14.20 -7.10
CA PHE A 122 -19.56 14.45 -8.34
C PHE A 122 -18.20 13.76 -8.35
N ILE A 123 -17.46 13.84 -7.24
CA ILE A 123 -16.18 13.13 -7.04
C ILE A 123 -16.41 11.62 -7.20
N ALA A 124 -17.41 11.06 -6.51
CA ALA A 124 -17.72 9.64 -6.56
C ALA A 124 -18.12 9.20 -7.98
N ARG A 125 -18.93 10.00 -8.68
CA ARG A 125 -19.32 9.71 -10.07
C ARG A 125 -18.11 9.65 -11.00
N TRP A 126 -17.17 10.59 -10.88
CA TRP A 126 -15.93 10.57 -11.66
C TRP A 126 -15.09 9.34 -11.32
N ALA A 127 -14.91 9.03 -10.03
CA ALA A 127 -14.15 7.87 -9.57
C ALA A 127 -14.75 6.54 -10.07
N TYR A 128 -16.07 6.37 -9.99
CA TYR A 128 -16.76 5.17 -10.47
C TYR A 128 -16.68 5.00 -11.98
N ASN A 129 -16.88 6.09 -12.74
CA ASN A 129 -16.83 6.05 -14.20
C ASN A 129 -15.44 5.70 -14.75
N HIS A 130 -14.37 6.10 -14.05
CA HIS A 130 -13.00 5.85 -14.47
C HIS A 130 -12.32 4.70 -13.74
N GLY A 131 -13.03 3.99 -12.85
CA GLY A 131 -12.47 2.87 -12.09
C GLY A 131 -11.31 3.28 -11.19
N ILE A 132 -11.36 4.48 -10.62
CA ILE A 132 -10.32 4.98 -9.71
C ILE A 132 -10.35 4.15 -8.41
N PRO A 133 -9.21 3.56 -8.00
CA PRO A 133 -9.12 2.85 -6.74
C PRO A 133 -9.52 3.74 -5.56
N PHE A 134 -10.35 3.26 -4.64
CA PHE A 134 -10.88 4.09 -3.54
C PHE A 134 -9.80 4.64 -2.61
N ASN A 135 -8.69 3.90 -2.45
CA ASN A 135 -7.53 4.35 -1.69
C ASN A 135 -6.80 5.54 -2.33
N ALA A 136 -7.07 5.89 -3.60
CA ALA A 136 -6.54 7.10 -4.22
C ALA A 136 -7.09 8.37 -3.57
N CYS A 137 -8.24 8.31 -2.88
CA CYS A 137 -8.79 9.42 -2.11
C CYS A 137 -8.16 9.57 -0.72
N ASP A 138 -7.35 8.61 -0.28
CA ASP A 138 -6.77 8.58 1.07
C ASP A 138 -5.35 9.19 1.14
N ASN A 139 -4.82 9.72 0.02
CA ASN A 139 -3.52 10.37 -0.02
C ASN A 139 -3.61 11.89 0.21
N ASP A 140 -2.46 12.51 0.44
CA ASP A 140 -2.39 13.94 0.77
C ASP A 140 -2.57 14.82 -0.48
N GLU A 141 -2.12 14.33 -1.64
CA GLU A 141 -2.25 14.98 -2.94
C GLU A 141 -3.72 15.17 -3.36
N PHE A 142 -4.59 14.21 -3.05
CA PHE A 142 -6.04 14.33 -3.31
C PHE A 142 -6.67 15.44 -2.45
N LYS A 143 -6.22 15.60 -1.20
CA LYS A 143 -6.69 16.69 -0.32
C LYS A 143 -6.18 18.02 -0.84
N GLN A 144 -4.90 18.10 -1.22
CA GLN A 144 -4.30 19.29 -1.82
C GLN A 144 -5.01 19.69 -3.12
N MET A 145 -5.35 18.72 -3.98
CA MET A 145 -6.15 18.96 -5.19
C MET A 145 -7.53 19.55 -4.84
N CYS A 146 -8.24 18.96 -3.88
CA CYS A 146 -9.54 19.48 -3.44
C CYS A 146 -9.43 20.92 -2.89
N GLU A 147 -8.40 21.18 -2.09
CA GLU A 147 -8.11 22.51 -1.53
C GLU A 147 -7.77 23.50 -2.65
N ALA A 148 -6.91 23.15 -3.62
CA ALA A 148 -6.51 24.01 -4.73
C ALA A 148 -7.70 24.39 -5.62
N ILE A 149 -8.57 23.43 -5.94
CA ILE A 149 -9.82 23.69 -6.67
C ILE A 149 -10.73 24.61 -5.85
N GLY A 150 -10.82 24.38 -4.54
CA GLY A 150 -11.58 25.23 -3.62
C GLY A 150 -11.06 26.67 -3.53
N GLN A 151 -9.72 26.84 -3.48
CA GLN A 151 -9.06 28.15 -3.45
C GLN A 151 -9.21 28.91 -4.76
N PHE A 152 -9.12 28.22 -5.92
CA PHE A 152 -9.36 28.84 -7.22
C PHE A 152 -10.81 29.34 -7.34
N GLY A 153 -11.77 28.52 -6.92
CA GLY A 153 -13.20 28.85 -6.97
C GLY A 153 -13.86 28.55 -8.33
N PRO A 154 -15.06 29.10 -8.58
CA PRO A 154 -15.78 28.85 -9.83
C PRO A 154 -15.01 29.32 -11.06
N GLY A 155 -15.06 28.55 -12.15
CA GLY A 155 -14.45 28.92 -13.43
C GLY A 155 -13.13 28.23 -13.76
N LEU A 156 -12.63 27.35 -12.88
CA LEU A 156 -11.50 26.49 -13.21
C LEU A 156 -11.83 25.64 -14.44
N THR A 157 -10.99 25.76 -15.46
CA THR A 157 -11.02 24.86 -16.61
C THR A 157 -10.11 23.67 -16.31
N PRO A 158 -10.61 22.42 -16.32
CA PRO A 158 -9.76 21.26 -16.07
C PRO A 158 -8.61 21.15 -17.09
N PRO A 159 -7.43 20.67 -16.67
CA PRO A 159 -6.32 20.41 -17.59
C PRO A 159 -6.69 19.42 -18.70
N THR A 160 -6.14 19.67 -19.89
CA THR A 160 -6.32 18.80 -21.05
C THR A 160 -5.45 17.54 -20.94
N GLN A 161 -5.81 16.49 -21.67
CA GLN A 161 -4.99 15.27 -21.74
C GLN A 161 -3.56 15.55 -22.20
N ASP A 162 -3.37 16.51 -23.11
CA ASP A 162 -2.06 16.90 -23.63
C ASP A 162 -1.22 17.62 -22.59
N ALA A 163 -1.81 18.53 -21.81
CA ALA A 163 -1.11 19.17 -20.70
C ALA A 163 -0.69 18.14 -19.65
N PHE A 164 -1.57 17.18 -19.31
CA PHE A 164 -1.28 16.11 -18.35
C PHE A 164 -0.10 15.21 -18.73
N ARG A 165 0.02 14.85 -20.02
CA ARG A 165 1.08 13.95 -20.51
C ARG A 165 2.32 14.68 -21.00
N GLY A 166 2.30 16.01 -20.97
CA GLY A 166 3.34 16.90 -21.48
C GLY A 166 3.81 17.85 -20.38
N SER A 167 3.43 19.12 -20.45
CA SER A 167 3.98 20.17 -19.60
C SER A 167 3.82 19.90 -18.10
N LEU A 168 2.65 19.48 -17.64
CA LEU A 168 2.41 19.23 -16.21
C LEU A 168 3.21 18.02 -15.70
N LEU A 169 3.47 17.04 -16.56
CA LEU A 169 4.31 15.89 -16.21
C LEU A 169 5.77 16.30 -16.09
N GLU A 170 6.26 17.16 -16.99
CA GLU A 170 7.62 17.68 -16.94
C GLU A 170 7.83 18.55 -15.69
N GLU A 171 6.90 19.45 -15.39
CA GLU A 171 6.94 20.28 -14.17
C GLU A 171 6.96 19.42 -12.89
N GLU A 172 6.14 18.36 -12.83
CA GLU A 172 6.13 17.45 -11.68
C GLU A 172 7.41 16.60 -11.59
N TYR A 173 7.98 16.23 -12.73
CA TYR A 173 9.27 15.56 -12.80
C TYR A 173 10.38 16.46 -12.27
N GLU A 174 10.47 17.70 -12.73
CA GLU A 174 11.44 18.69 -12.25
C GLU A 174 11.28 18.95 -10.74
N ARG A 175 10.03 19.15 -10.27
CA ARG A 175 9.73 19.31 -8.84
C ARG A 175 10.20 18.11 -8.03
N THR A 176 9.93 16.89 -8.50
CA THR A 176 10.37 15.65 -7.84
C THR A 176 11.88 15.56 -7.83
N MET A 177 12.56 15.90 -8.91
CA MET A 177 14.02 15.91 -9.00
C MET A 177 14.65 16.93 -8.02
N CYS A 178 14.06 18.12 -7.87
CA CYS A 178 14.48 19.10 -6.86
C CYS A 178 14.36 18.55 -5.45
N LEU A 179 13.25 17.87 -5.12
CA LEU A 179 13.08 17.23 -3.80
C LEU A 179 14.06 16.07 -3.56
N LEU A 180 14.59 15.47 -4.63
CA LEU A 180 15.60 14.41 -4.54
C LEU A 180 17.01 14.95 -4.35
N GLN A 181 17.29 16.23 -4.64
CA GLN A 181 18.64 16.80 -4.57
C GLN A 181 19.31 16.61 -3.22
N GLU A 182 18.58 16.80 -2.12
CA GLU A 182 19.11 16.57 -0.77
C GLU A 182 19.54 15.11 -0.56
N ARG A 183 18.76 14.15 -1.09
CA ARG A 183 19.09 12.73 -1.04
C ARG A 183 20.28 12.40 -1.93
N GLU A 184 20.36 12.99 -3.12
CA GLU A 184 21.52 12.85 -4.00
C GLU A 184 22.79 13.40 -3.33
N ALA A 185 22.70 14.53 -2.63
CA ALA A 185 23.82 15.10 -1.87
C ALA A 185 24.27 14.16 -0.74
N GLU A 186 23.34 13.54 0.00
CA GLU A 186 23.69 12.59 1.06
C GLU A 186 24.32 11.30 0.51
N LYS A 187 23.91 10.85 -0.69
CA LYS A 187 24.60 9.75 -1.39
C LYS A 187 26.06 10.06 -1.66
N MET A 188 26.38 11.30 -2.06
CA MET A 188 27.77 11.73 -2.30
C MET A 188 28.59 11.82 -1.00
N LYS A 189 27.93 12.03 0.14
CA LYS A 189 28.61 12.18 1.44
C LYS A 189 28.90 10.85 2.13
N ASN A 190 27.92 9.94 2.14
CA ASN A 190 28.01 8.68 2.89
C ASN A 190 28.15 7.45 2.00
N GLY A 191 28.11 7.65 0.68
CA GLY A 191 28.04 6.59 -0.32
C GLY A 191 26.66 5.95 -0.42
N CYS A 192 26.50 5.11 -1.44
CA CYS A 192 25.26 4.40 -1.71
C CYS A 192 25.50 2.95 -2.16
N SER A 193 24.44 2.15 -2.09
CA SER A 193 24.40 0.81 -2.68
C SER A 193 23.60 0.85 -3.98
N ILE A 194 24.18 0.35 -5.07
CA ILE A 194 23.45 0.15 -6.32
C ILE A 194 22.80 -1.22 -6.28
N MET A 195 21.54 -1.32 -6.68
CA MET A 195 20.83 -2.58 -6.81
C MET A 195 20.23 -2.69 -8.20
N THR A 196 20.29 -3.87 -8.78
CA THR A 196 19.65 -4.13 -10.08
C THR A 196 18.52 -5.13 -9.92
N ASP A 197 17.37 -4.82 -10.50
CA ASP A 197 16.26 -5.77 -10.61
C ASP A 197 15.72 -5.79 -12.03
N ALA A 198 15.51 -6.98 -12.58
CA ALA A 198 14.99 -7.16 -13.91
C ALA A 198 13.73 -8.01 -13.86
N TRP A 199 12.67 -7.54 -14.51
CA TRP A 199 11.43 -8.30 -14.60
C TRP A 199 10.81 -8.15 -15.98
N SER A 200 10.11 -9.19 -16.42
CA SER A 200 9.33 -9.16 -17.64
C SER A 200 7.85 -9.28 -17.30
N ASP A 201 7.04 -8.42 -17.91
CA ASP A 201 5.60 -8.45 -17.73
C ASP A 201 4.95 -9.61 -18.53
N ARG A 202 3.63 -9.80 -18.35
CA ARG A 202 2.89 -10.85 -19.07
C ARG A 202 2.79 -10.62 -20.57
N LYS A 203 3.02 -9.40 -21.04
CA LYS A 203 3.08 -9.02 -22.45
C LYS A 203 4.50 -9.13 -23.03
N ARG A 204 5.45 -9.69 -22.25
CA ARG A 204 6.87 -9.84 -22.59
C ARG A 204 7.61 -8.52 -22.76
N ARG A 205 7.12 -7.44 -22.15
CA ARG A 205 7.93 -6.23 -22.00
C ARG A 205 8.94 -6.45 -20.90
N SER A 206 10.20 -6.18 -21.18
CA SER A 206 11.29 -6.35 -20.24
C SER A 206 11.70 -5.01 -19.69
N ILE A 207 11.76 -4.88 -18.36
CA ILE A 207 12.17 -3.66 -17.68
C ILE A 207 13.34 -4.01 -16.77
N MET A 208 14.39 -3.19 -16.85
CA MET A 208 15.53 -3.25 -15.96
C MET A 208 15.55 -2.00 -15.08
N ASN A 209 15.58 -2.23 -13.77
CA ASN A 209 15.59 -1.20 -12.75
C ASN A 209 17.01 -1.08 -12.18
N ILE A 210 17.48 0.15 -12.06
CA ILE A 210 18.63 0.53 -11.25
C ILE A 210 18.10 1.29 -10.04
N CYS A 211 18.32 0.75 -8.86
CA CYS A 211 17.95 1.38 -7.61
C CYS A 211 19.21 1.81 -6.87
N THR A 212 19.26 3.04 -6.38
CA THR A 212 20.33 3.53 -5.53
C THR A 212 19.77 3.69 -4.12
N ASN A 213 20.34 2.97 -3.15
CA ASN A 213 19.92 3.02 -1.77
C ASN A 213 20.97 3.72 -0.88
N CYS A 214 20.53 4.64 -0.05
CA CYS A 214 21.34 5.39 0.91
C CYS A 214 20.61 5.51 2.26
N ALA A 215 21.20 6.22 3.22
CA ALA A 215 20.61 6.39 4.56
C ALA A 215 19.21 7.04 4.52
N ASP A 216 19.01 7.98 3.59
CA ASP A 216 17.76 8.76 3.48
C ASP A 216 16.71 8.12 2.56
N GLY A 217 17.02 6.95 1.98
CA GLY A 217 16.06 6.15 1.22
C GLY A 217 16.59 5.64 -0.12
N THR A 218 15.65 5.27 -0.99
CA THR A 218 15.93 4.63 -2.28
C THR A 218 15.41 5.51 -3.44
N SER A 219 16.27 5.77 -4.42
CA SER A 219 15.86 6.30 -5.73
C SER A 219 15.84 5.17 -6.75
N ILE A 220 14.93 5.21 -7.73
CA ILE A 220 14.77 4.18 -8.75
C ILE A 220 14.79 4.82 -10.13
N SER A 221 15.61 4.27 -11.02
CA SER A 221 15.57 4.51 -12.46
C SER A 221 15.17 3.21 -13.15
N SER A 222 14.29 3.32 -14.15
CA SER A 222 13.77 2.16 -14.89
C SER A 222 13.99 2.37 -16.38
N LYS A 223 14.51 1.34 -17.05
CA LYS A 223 14.70 1.34 -18.50
C LYS A 223 13.97 0.16 -19.12
N GLU A 224 13.15 0.44 -20.14
CA GLU A 224 12.60 -0.62 -20.98
C GLU A 224 13.73 -1.21 -21.84
N MET A 225 13.87 -2.52 -21.82
CA MET A 225 14.92 -3.29 -22.51
C MET A 225 14.31 -4.48 -23.27
N SER A 226 13.08 -4.34 -23.75
CA SER A 226 12.30 -5.42 -24.41
C SER A 226 12.96 -5.95 -25.68
N ASP A 227 13.71 -5.11 -26.39
CA ASP A 227 14.42 -5.38 -27.64
C ASP A 227 15.87 -5.86 -27.43
N VAL A 228 16.36 -5.89 -26.19
CA VAL A 228 17.73 -6.24 -25.85
C VAL A 228 17.77 -7.52 -25.03
N SER A 229 18.68 -8.43 -25.39
CA SER A 229 18.94 -9.61 -24.56
C SER A 229 19.69 -9.21 -23.29
N HIS A 230 19.19 -9.62 -22.12
CA HIS A 230 19.81 -9.34 -20.83
C HIS A 230 21.06 -10.21 -20.59
N THR A 231 22.08 -10.08 -21.44
CA THR A 231 23.35 -10.81 -21.28
C THR A 231 24.16 -10.23 -20.12
N SER A 232 25.20 -10.95 -19.71
CA SER A 232 26.12 -10.49 -18.66
C SER A 232 26.77 -9.15 -19.01
N GLU A 233 27.07 -8.92 -20.29
CA GLU A 233 27.72 -7.73 -20.81
C GLU A 233 26.78 -6.52 -20.76
N VAL A 234 25.52 -6.67 -21.18
CA VAL A 234 24.52 -5.60 -21.12
C VAL A 234 24.26 -5.16 -19.67
N ILE A 235 24.17 -6.13 -18.76
CA ILE A 235 23.99 -5.82 -17.33
C ILE A 235 25.24 -5.13 -16.77
N PHE A 236 26.43 -5.62 -17.13
CA PHE A 236 27.70 -4.97 -16.77
C PHE A 236 27.72 -3.52 -17.22
N GLU A 237 27.44 -3.23 -18.50
CA GLU A 237 27.44 -1.87 -19.05
C GLU A 237 26.45 -0.94 -18.34
N LEU A 238 25.26 -1.45 -18.01
CA LEU A 238 24.25 -0.64 -17.30
C LEU A 238 24.69 -0.28 -15.88
N VAL A 239 25.21 -1.26 -15.14
CA VAL A 239 25.69 -1.04 -13.76
C VAL A 239 26.93 -0.16 -13.76
N ASP A 240 27.85 -0.41 -14.67
CA ASP A 240 29.09 0.33 -14.80
C ASP A 240 28.82 1.80 -15.14
N LYS A 241 27.90 2.08 -16.07
CA LYS A 241 27.42 3.44 -16.32
C LYS A 241 26.80 4.07 -15.07
N ALA A 242 25.97 3.34 -14.33
CA ALA A 242 25.38 3.86 -13.10
C ALA A 242 26.43 4.20 -12.03
N ILE A 243 27.54 3.44 -11.97
CA ILE A 243 28.68 3.75 -11.11
C ILE A 243 29.38 5.03 -11.60
N GLU A 244 29.57 5.19 -12.91
CA GLU A 244 30.16 6.40 -13.50
C GLU A 244 29.32 7.65 -13.24
N ASP A 245 27.99 7.55 -13.39
CA ASP A 245 27.06 8.66 -13.17
C ASP A 245 27.04 9.10 -11.69
N ILE A 246 27.32 8.20 -10.73
CA ILE A 246 27.36 8.48 -9.28
C ILE A 246 28.77 8.87 -8.79
N GLY A 247 29.81 8.41 -9.46
CA GLY A 247 31.19 8.45 -8.96
C GLY A 247 31.54 7.20 -8.16
N GLU A 248 32.62 6.54 -8.53
CA GLU A 248 33.07 5.27 -7.95
C GLU A 248 33.34 5.38 -6.44
N GLU A 249 33.86 6.51 -6.00
CA GLU A 249 34.13 6.81 -4.59
C GLU A 249 32.87 6.88 -3.72
N ASN A 250 31.71 7.09 -4.35
CA ASN A 250 30.42 7.20 -3.68
C ASN A 250 29.62 5.88 -3.76
N VAL A 251 30.20 4.81 -4.32
CA VAL A 251 29.55 3.49 -4.41
C VAL A 251 30.19 2.53 -3.43
N VAL A 252 29.43 2.15 -2.41
CA VAL A 252 29.88 1.21 -1.37
C VAL A 252 29.78 -0.24 -1.86
N GLN A 253 28.69 -0.57 -2.54
CA GLN A 253 28.45 -1.92 -3.03
C GLN A 253 27.45 -1.95 -4.20
N VAL A 254 27.48 -3.06 -4.93
CA VAL A 254 26.47 -3.44 -5.92
C VAL A 254 25.78 -4.73 -5.48
N VAL A 255 24.45 -4.73 -5.51
CA VAL A 255 23.59 -5.86 -5.15
C VAL A 255 22.84 -6.36 -6.38
N THR A 256 23.07 -7.61 -6.76
CA THR A 256 22.35 -8.27 -7.87
C THR A 256 21.73 -9.58 -7.40
N ASP A 257 20.71 -10.09 -8.10
CA ASP A 257 20.27 -11.46 -7.85
C ASP A 257 21.32 -12.51 -8.31
N ASN A 258 21.07 -13.79 -8.05
CA ASN A 258 22.00 -14.88 -8.39
C ASN A 258 21.71 -15.52 -9.76
N ALA A 259 20.97 -14.86 -10.64
CA ALA A 259 20.77 -15.34 -12.00
C ALA A 259 22.12 -15.44 -12.73
N SER A 260 22.25 -16.37 -13.67
CA SER A 260 23.50 -16.67 -14.37
C SER A 260 24.15 -15.43 -15.01
N ASN A 261 23.34 -14.57 -15.63
CA ASN A 261 23.83 -13.40 -16.34
C ASN A 261 24.28 -12.30 -15.35
N ASN A 262 23.58 -12.16 -14.21
CA ASN A 262 24.04 -11.28 -13.12
C ASN A 262 25.35 -11.78 -12.51
N MET A 263 25.52 -13.10 -12.36
CA MET A 263 26.79 -13.68 -11.90
C MET A 263 27.93 -13.48 -12.91
N GLY A 264 27.63 -13.46 -14.20
CA GLY A 264 28.59 -13.10 -15.25
C GLY A 264 28.97 -11.62 -15.18
N ALA A 265 27.97 -10.72 -15.10
CA ALA A 265 28.18 -9.29 -14.95
C ALA A 265 29.01 -8.95 -13.72
N LYS A 266 28.73 -9.61 -12.58
CA LYS A 266 29.52 -9.51 -11.34
C LYS A 266 31.01 -9.81 -11.56
N LYS A 267 31.36 -10.82 -12.36
CA LYS A 267 32.77 -11.15 -12.64
C LYS A 267 33.45 -10.02 -13.42
N LEU A 268 32.80 -9.53 -14.47
CA LEU A 268 33.30 -8.42 -15.29
C LEU A 268 33.47 -7.14 -14.46
N LEU A 269 32.51 -6.85 -13.59
CA LEU A 269 32.55 -5.68 -12.72
C LEU A 269 33.66 -5.78 -11.66
N LEU A 270 33.87 -6.96 -11.07
CA LEU A 270 34.98 -7.20 -10.12
C LEU A 270 36.36 -7.02 -10.77
N GLU A 271 36.49 -7.36 -12.06
CA GLU A 271 37.72 -7.14 -12.83
C GLU A 271 37.94 -5.64 -13.11
N LYS A 272 36.89 -4.90 -13.51
CA LYS A 272 37.01 -3.47 -13.82
C LYS A 272 37.18 -2.60 -12.55
N ARG A 273 36.45 -2.92 -11.48
CA ARG A 273 36.33 -2.08 -10.26
C ARG A 273 36.57 -2.90 -8.98
N PRO A 274 37.82 -3.31 -8.72
CA PRO A 274 38.13 -4.25 -7.63
C PRO A 274 37.85 -3.72 -6.21
N GLN A 275 37.63 -2.41 -6.05
CA GLN A 275 37.40 -1.76 -4.76
C GLN A 275 35.92 -1.73 -4.34
N ILE A 276 34.99 -2.00 -5.27
CA ILE A 276 33.56 -2.01 -4.96
C ILE A 276 33.15 -3.43 -4.52
N PHE A 277 32.35 -3.52 -3.45
CA PHE A 277 31.84 -4.81 -2.99
C PHE A 277 30.68 -5.31 -3.85
N TRP A 278 30.70 -6.58 -4.25
CA TRP A 278 29.56 -7.22 -4.91
C TRP A 278 28.86 -8.23 -4.02
N THR A 279 27.62 -7.92 -3.65
CA THR A 279 26.79 -8.77 -2.82
C THR A 279 25.63 -9.38 -3.61
N SER A 280 25.31 -10.62 -3.26
CA SER A 280 24.14 -11.31 -3.80
C SER A 280 22.89 -10.87 -3.04
N CYS A 281 21.77 -10.74 -3.74
CA CYS A 281 20.48 -10.40 -3.14
C CYS A 281 20.12 -11.39 -2.02
N ALA A 282 19.98 -10.90 -0.80
CA ALA A 282 19.64 -11.72 0.36
C ALA A 282 18.27 -12.39 0.20
N ALA A 283 17.27 -11.65 -0.32
CA ALA A 283 15.93 -12.18 -0.54
C ALA A 283 15.95 -13.34 -1.55
N HIS A 284 16.69 -13.20 -2.65
CA HIS A 284 16.86 -14.27 -3.62
C HIS A 284 17.62 -15.47 -3.03
N THR A 285 18.66 -15.20 -2.23
CA THR A 285 19.46 -16.23 -1.56
C THR A 285 18.60 -17.06 -0.60
N ILE A 286 17.79 -16.43 0.25
CA ILE A 286 16.83 -17.11 1.14
C ILE A 286 15.83 -17.92 0.32
N ASN A 287 15.34 -17.36 -0.78
CA ASN A 287 14.41 -18.05 -1.68
C ASN A 287 15.04 -19.33 -2.27
N LEU A 288 16.32 -19.30 -2.67
CA LEU A 288 17.05 -20.49 -3.11
C LEU A 288 17.31 -21.50 -1.98
N MET A 289 17.57 -21.05 -0.76
CA MET A 289 17.65 -21.95 0.41
C MET A 289 16.33 -22.71 0.61
N LEU A 290 15.20 -21.99 0.52
CA LEU A 290 13.86 -22.59 0.60
C LEU A 290 13.59 -23.55 -0.57
N GLN A 291 14.11 -23.27 -1.77
CA GLN A 291 14.09 -24.23 -2.88
C GLN A 291 14.85 -25.51 -2.53
N GLY A 292 16.06 -25.38 -1.98
CA GLY A 292 16.90 -26.50 -1.55
C GLY A 292 16.17 -27.38 -0.52
N ILE A 293 15.58 -26.77 0.51
CA ILE A 293 14.76 -27.47 1.51
C ILE A 293 13.56 -28.15 0.85
N GLY A 294 12.83 -27.45 -0.02
CA GLY A 294 11.67 -27.99 -0.72
C GLY A 294 11.99 -29.17 -1.65
N ASN A 295 13.23 -29.27 -2.14
CA ASN A 295 13.70 -30.36 -2.99
C ASN A 295 14.11 -31.61 -2.21
N LEU A 296 14.31 -31.53 -0.89
CA LEU A 296 14.63 -32.69 -0.06
C LEU A 296 13.52 -33.75 -0.17
N PRO A 297 13.84 -35.06 -0.24
CA PRO A 297 12.85 -36.12 -0.47
C PRO A 297 11.67 -36.11 0.51
N ARG A 298 11.91 -35.72 1.76
CA ARG A 298 10.88 -35.59 2.81
C ARG A 298 9.83 -34.52 2.48
N PHE A 299 10.24 -33.40 1.88
CA PHE A 299 9.38 -32.24 1.62
C PHE A 299 8.75 -32.29 0.23
N ARG A 300 9.54 -32.72 -0.77
CA ARG A 300 9.19 -32.67 -2.20
C ARG A 300 7.85 -33.31 -2.48
N LYS A 301 7.60 -34.51 -1.96
CA LYS A 301 6.35 -35.25 -2.19
C LYS A 301 5.12 -34.48 -1.70
N VAL A 302 5.18 -33.92 -0.49
CA VAL A 302 4.06 -33.19 0.12
C VAL A 302 3.83 -31.87 -0.60
N ILE A 303 4.91 -31.17 -0.96
CA ILE A 303 4.86 -29.93 -1.73
C ILE A 303 4.23 -30.18 -3.11
N ASP A 304 4.63 -31.24 -3.82
CA ASP A 304 4.10 -31.57 -5.14
C ASP A 304 2.61 -31.96 -5.09
N GLN A 305 2.18 -32.65 -4.03
CA GLN A 305 0.77 -32.93 -3.76
C GLN A 305 -0.04 -31.65 -3.50
N ALA A 306 0.46 -30.75 -2.65
CA ALA A 306 -0.18 -29.48 -2.35
C ALA A 306 -0.24 -28.55 -3.58
N LYS A 307 0.83 -28.49 -4.38
CA LYS A 307 0.88 -27.79 -5.66
C LYS A 307 -0.15 -28.34 -6.64
N SER A 308 -0.21 -29.67 -6.79
CA SER A 308 -1.15 -30.31 -7.71
C SER A 308 -2.60 -30.02 -7.33
N PHE A 309 -2.93 -30.09 -6.03
CA PHE A 309 -4.24 -29.72 -5.52
C PHE A 309 -4.58 -28.26 -5.79
N THR A 310 -3.68 -27.32 -5.44
CA THR A 310 -3.92 -25.89 -5.63
C THR A 310 -4.04 -25.52 -7.11
N ILE A 311 -3.15 -26.02 -7.98
CA ILE A 311 -3.24 -25.82 -9.44
C ILE A 311 -4.59 -26.31 -9.96
N PHE A 312 -5.06 -27.48 -9.51
CA PHE A 312 -6.35 -28.01 -9.93
C PHE A 312 -7.51 -27.10 -9.49
N VAL A 313 -7.57 -26.72 -8.22
CA VAL A 313 -8.67 -25.91 -7.67
C VAL A 313 -8.71 -24.52 -8.30
N TYR A 314 -7.56 -23.87 -8.49
CA TYR A 314 -7.47 -22.56 -9.14
C TYR A 314 -7.59 -22.63 -10.66
N GLY A 315 -7.46 -23.81 -11.26
CA GLY A 315 -7.52 -24.00 -12.71
C GLY A 315 -8.94 -23.92 -13.30
N HIS A 316 -9.98 -24.08 -12.48
CA HIS A 316 -11.37 -24.02 -12.92
C HIS A 316 -12.21 -23.09 -12.03
N THR A 317 -13.03 -22.23 -12.66
CA THR A 317 -13.86 -21.25 -11.93
C THR A 317 -14.79 -21.91 -10.92
N ARG A 318 -15.38 -23.06 -11.25
CA ARG A 318 -16.33 -23.77 -10.37
C ARG A 318 -15.65 -24.45 -9.18
N THR A 319 -14.44 -25.00 -9.36
CA THR A 319 -13.68 -25.57 -8.24
C THR A 319 -13.17 -24.46 -7.31
N LEU A 320 -12.75 -23.32 -7.87
CA LEU A 320 -12.35 -22.15 -7.09
C LEU A 320 -13.52 -21.57 -6.28
N GLU A 321 -14.70 -21.44 -6.88
CA GLU A 321 -15.89 -20.99 -6.17
C GLU A 321 -16.30 -21.97 -5.06
N CYS A 322 -16.13 -23.27 -5.30
CA CYS A 322 -16.35 -24.28 -4.28
C CYS A 322 -15.37 -24.09 -3.10
N LEU A 323 -14.07 -23.87 -3.37
CA LEU A 323 -13.08 -23.55 -2.33
C LEU A 323 -13.53 -22.35 -1.49
N ARG A 324 -13.85 -21.22 -2.15
CA ARG A 324 -14.26 -19.98 -1.48
C ARG A 324 -15.49 -20.16 -0.60
N TYR A 325 -16.46 -20.97 -1.04
CA TYR A 325 -17.64 -21.26 -0.23
C TYR A 325 -17.28 -21.95 1.09
N PHE A 326 -16.40 -22.95 1.07
CA PHE A 326 -16.00 -23.67 2.29
C PHE A 326 -14.99 -22.92 3.15
N THR A 327 -14.23 -21.98 2.56
CA THR A 327 -13.22 -21.20 3.28
C THR A 327 -13.69 -19.79 3.66
N GLU A 328 -14.98 -19.46 3.49
CA GLU A 328 -15.55 -18.12 3.77
C GLU A 328 -14.82 -17.01 3.01
N GLY A 329 -14.47 -17.27 1.74
CA GLY A 329 -13.72 -16.36 0.89
C GLY A 329 -12.23 -16.28 1.19
N LYS A 330 -11.71 -17.01 2.20
CA LYS A 330 -10.26 -17.05 2.49
C LYS A 330 -9.53 -17.88 1.45
N GLU A 331 -8.65 -17.24 0.71
CA GLU A 331 -7.83 -17.87 -0.33
C GLU A 331 -6.65 -18.66 0.25
N LEU A 332 -6.11 -19.57 -0.55
CA LEU A 332 -4.80 -20.18 -0.33
C LEU A 332 -3.72 -19.38 -1.07
N VAL A 333 -2.52 -19.32 -0.49
CA VAL A 333 -1.38 -18.77 -1.23
C VAL A 333 -1.10 -19.68 -2.42
N ARG A 334 -1.08 -19.11 -3.62
CA ARG A 334 -0.77 -19.84 -4.85
C ARG A 334 0.74 -20.05 -4.93
N PRO A 335 1.22 -21.29 -5.14
CA PRO A 335 2.62 -21.56 -5.37
C PRO A 335 3.13 -20.74 -6.58
N GLY A 336 4.12 -19.89 -6.34
CA GLY A 336 4.83 -19.15 -7.38
C GLY A 336 5.95 -20.00 -7.98
N VAL A 337 6.16 -19.89 -9.30
CA VAL A 337 7.20 -20.66 -10.01
C VAL A 337 8.60 -20.34 -9.48
N THR A 338 8.89 -19.06 -9.24
CA THR A 338 10.19 -18.56 -8.79
C THR A 338 10.20 -18.05 -7.35
N ARG A 339 9.11 -18.24 -6.59
CA ARG A 339 8.97 -17.79 -5.20
C ARG A 339 8.73 -18.97 -4.27
N PHE A 340 9.79 -19.70 -3.92
CA PHE A 340 9.74 -20.97 -3.19
C PHE A 340 9.17 -20.84 -1.77
N ALA A 341 9.26 -19.66 -1.14
CA ALA A 341 8.56 -19.37 0.11
C ALA A 341 7.05 -19.64 0.02
N SER A 342 6.44 -19.41 -1.14
CA SER A 342 5.01 -19.69 -1.36
C SER A 342 4.64 -21.15 -1.12
N TYR A 343 5.56 -22.12 -1.29
CA TYR A 343 5.26 -23.53 -1.08
C TYR A 343 4.92 -23.80 0.38
N PHE A 344 5.74 -23.27 1.28
CA PHE A 344 5.55 -23.40 2.72
C PHE A 344 4.34 -22.61 3.20
N LEU A 345 4.10 -21.41 2.64
CA LEU A 345 2.89 -20.64 2.92
C LEU A 345 1.62 -21.36 2.45
N THR A 346 1.65 -22.06 1.31
CA THR A 346 0.55 -22.91 0.85
C THR A 346 0.31 -24.05 1.84
N LEU A 347 1.35 -24.76 2.29
CA LEU A 347 1.21 -25.85 3.26
C LEU A 347 0.60 -25.36 4.58
N ASN A 348 1.11 -24.24 5.12
CA ASN A 348 0.53 -23.64 6.33
C ASN A 348 -0.93 -23.22 6.12
N GLY A 349 -1.24 -22.57 5.00
CA GLY A 349 -2.61 -22.17 4.66
C GLY A 349 -3.56 -23.36 4.49
N MET A 350 -3.07 -24.50 3.97
CA MET A 350 -3.83 -25.75 3.90
C MET A 350 -4.05 -26.36 5.28
N GLN A 351 -3.04 -26.32 6.16
CA GLN A 351 -3.14 -26.82 7.54
C GLN A 351 -4.18 -26.04 8.35
N GLU A 352 -4.15 -24.71 8.28
CA GLU A 352 -5.14 -23.84 8.93
C GLU A 352 -6.57 -24.10 8.44
N LYS A 353 -6.71 -24.54 7.18
CA LYS A 353 -8.00 -24.77 6.51
C LYS A 353 -8.31 -26.27 6.36
N LYS A 354 -7.65 -27.13 7.13
CA LYS A 354 -7.72 -28.59 6.98
C LYS A 354 -9.15 -29.12 7.02
N ASP A 355 -9.94 -28.70 8.00
CA ASP A 355 -11.31 -29.19 8.20
C ASP A 355 -12.25 -28.68 7.10
N GLN A 356 -12.08 -27.43 6.68
CA GLN A 356 -12.82 -26.83 5.57
C GLN A 356 -12.55 -27.57 4.25
N LEU A 357 -11.27 -27.84 3.95
CA LEU A 357 -10.85 -28.56 2.75
C LEU A 357 -11.37 -30.01 2.75
N ARG A 358 -11.30 -30.71 3.89
CA ARG A 358 -11.86 -32.06 4.03
C ARG A 358 -13.37 -32.08 3.84
N LYS A 359 -14.10 -31.14 4.45
CA LYS A 359 -15.55 -30.98 4.25
C LYS A 359 -15.88 -30.69 2.80
N MET A 360 -15.10 -29.83 2.13
CA MET A 360 -15.30 -29.50 0.72
C MET A 360 -15.30 -30.75 -0.15
N VAL A 361 -14.25 -31.58 -0.08
CA VAL A 361 -14.06 -32.68 -1.04
C VAL A 361 -15.02 -33.86 -0.86
N VAL A 362 -15.71 -33.94 0.28
CA VAL A 362 -16.77 -34.95 0.54
C VAL A 362 -18.18 -34.41 0.31
N HIS A 363 -18.33 -33.12 0.06
CA HIS A 363 -19.64 -32.49 -0.11
C HIS A 363 -20.18 -32.66 -1.53
N SER A 364 -21.50 -32.79 -1.68
CA SER A 364 -22.18 -32.93 -2.98
C SER A 364 -21.85 -31.79 -3.97
N ARG A 365 -21.63 -30.58 -3.46
CA ARG A 365 -21.16 -29.42 -4.25
C ARG A 365 -19.82 -29.68 -4.96
N TRP A 366 -18.91 -30.42 -4.35
CA TRP A 366 -17.65 -30.82 -4.98
C TRP A 366 -17.85 -32.02 -5.91
N ASP A 367 -18.57 -33.04 -5.43
CA ASP A 367 -18.79 -34.27 -6.20
C ASP A 367 -19.58 -34.07 -7.50
N SER A 368 -20.48 -33.08 -7.53
CA SER A 368 -21.25 -32.72 -8.73
C SER A 368 -20.43 -31.99 -9.81
N LEU A 369 -19.18 -31.60 -9.54
CA LEU A 369 -18.33 -30.91 -10.51
C LEU A 369 -17.75 -31.90 -11.53
N LYS A 370 -17.94 -31.63 -12.82
CA LYS A 370 -17.39 -32.44 -13.92
C LYS A 370 -15.86 -32.53 -13.86
N ASP A 371 -15.19 -31.42 -13.55
CA ASP A 371 -13.72 -31.34 -13.50
C ASP A 371 -13.12 -32.27 -12.42
N VAL A 372 -13.84 -32.49 -11.31
CA VAL A 372 -13.42 -33.36 -10.21
C VAL A 372 -13.42 -34.84 -10.62
N LYS A 373 -14.22 -35.22 -11.62
CA LYS A 373 -14.25 -36.60 -12.15
C LYS A 373 -13.06 -36.91 -13.07
N SER A 374 -12.29 -35.90 -13.48
CA SER A 374 -11.05 -36.09 -14.22
C SER A 374 -9.98 -36.81 -13.38
N LYS A 375 -8.93 -37.34 -14.02
CA LYS A 375 -7.80 -37.96 -13.30
C LYS A 375 -7.20 -37.01 -12.25
N LYS A 376 -6.94 -35.76 -12.64
CA LYS A 376 -6.41 -34.71 -11.74
C LYS A 376 -7.36 -34.39 -10.59
N GLY A 377 -8.67 -34.35 -10.86
CA GLY A 377 -9.69 -34.09 -9.84
C GLY A 377 -9.84 -35.22 -8.82
N LYS A 378 -9.73 -36.47 -9.27
CA LYS A 378 -9.69 -37.65 -8.38
C LYS A 378 -8.44 -37.64 -7.51
N GLU A 379 -7.27 -37.38 -8.11
CA GLU A 379 -6.00 -37.24 -7.37
C GLU A 379 -6.04 -36.11 -6.33
N ALA A 380 -6.61 -34.96 -6.69
CA ALA A 380 -6.84 -33.83 -5.77
C ALA A 380 -7.72 -34.24 -4.58
N THR A 381 -8.83 -34.94 -4.85
CA THR A 381 -9.75 -35.45 -3.83
C THR A 381 -9.05 -36.45 -2.91
N THR A 382 -8.34 -37.44 -3.47
CA THR A 382 -7.58 -38.44 -2.71
C THR A 382 -6.50 -37.80 -1.85
N THR A 383 -5.81 -36.76 -2.35
CA THR A 383 -4.78 -36.03 -1.60
C THR A 383 -5.36 -35.40 -0.33
N ILE A 384 -6.51 -34.72 -0.43
CA ILE A 384 -7.16 -34.09 0.73
C ILE A 384 -7.78 -35.11 1.69
N LEU A 385 -8.16 -36.29 1.23
CA LEU A 385 -8.65 -37.35 2.12
C LEU A 385 -7.52 -38.12 2.81
N SER A 386 -6.32 -38.11 2.23
CA SER A 386 -5.17 -38.88 2.72
C SER A 386 -4.72 -38.47 4.14
N PRO A 387 -4.77 -39.39 5.13
CA PRO A 387 -4.23 -39.13 6.46
C PRO A 387 -2.71 -38.90 6.43
N THR A 388 -1.98 -39.62 5.56
CA THR A 388 -0.52 -39.50 5.46
C THR A 388 -0.10 -38.13 4.96
N PHE A 389 -0.86 -37.55 4.03
CA PHE A 389 -0.63 -36.17 3.56
C PHE A 389 -0.77 -35.17 4.70
N TRP A 390 -1.85 -35.23 5.47
CA TRP A 390 -2.08 -34.30 6.59
C TRP A 390 -1.13 -34.49 7.76
N ASN A 391 -0.71 -35.73 8.04
CA ASN A 391 0.31 -35.98 9.06
C ASN A 391 1.65 -35.37 8.62
N SER A 392 2.00 -35.52 7.34
CA SER A 392 3.22 -34.92 6.80
C SER A 392 3.15 -33.38 6.85
N ILE A 393 2.02 -32.76 6.48
CA ILE A 393 1.84 -31.31 6.63
C ILE A 393 1.99 -30.89 8.10
N LYS A 394 1.37 -31.61 9.04
CA LYS A 394 1.45 -31.29 10.47
C LYS A 394 2.89 -31.36 10.97
N GLU A 395 3.67 -32.35 10.57
CA GLU A 395 5.10 -32.44 10.92
C GLU A 395 5.94 -31.32 10.30
N LEU A 396 5.56 -30.83 9.12
CA LEU A 396 6.28 -29.80 8.39
C LEU A 396 5.93 -28.38 8.83
N CYS A 397 4.77 -28.19 9.47
CA CYS A 397 4.27 -26.92 9.96
C CYS A 397 4.30 -26.80 11.49
N ALA A 398 4.77 -27.83 12.20
CA ALA A 398 5.05 -27.80 13.64
C ALA A 398 6.44 -27.21 13.89
#